data_AF-A0A1Q4X5H1-F1
#
_entry.id   AF-A0A1Q4X5H1-F1
#
_cell.length_a   1.000
_cell.length_b   1.000
_cell.length_c   1.000
_cell.angle_alpha   90.00
_cell.angle_beta   90.00
_cell.angle_gamma   90.00
#
_symmetry.space_group_name_H-M   'P 1'
#
loop_
_entity.id
_entity.type
_entity.pdbx_description
1 polymer ?
#
loop_
_entity_poly.entity_id
_entity_poly.type
_entity_poly.pdbx_seq_one_letter_code
_entity_poly.pdbx_strand_id
1 'polypeptide(L)'
;MGVLADRLSATVLLHQVRVVGDGPVDRRLRDATTPVAITLLDLTVHPPTLAPQVLTVVENPSVLEAAMRHRSPLAFACTSGHLGSVDHALLQLAVDQGVALRYAGDLDGPGLRIAGQVATTYGATLVAMSADIVRHAGVEPSAVPFGEPADWLDPGLREAIALSGRIVYQEHDAVLGELLTDQPDLHKHST
;
A
#
# COMPACT_ATOMS: atom_id res chain seq x y z
N MET A 1 21.85 17.91 20.30
CA MET A 1 20.63 18.71 20.03
C MET A 1 19.56 17.74 19.56
N GLY A 2 18.73 17.26 20.48
CA GLY A 2 17.67 16.30 20.15
C GLY A 2 16.52 17.06 19.49
N VAL A 3 16.36 16.90 18.18
CA VAL A 3 15.14 17.34 17.49
C VAL A 3 14.02 16.44 17.99
N LEU A 4 13.00 17.03 18.63
CA LEU A 4 11.75 16.32 18.90
C LEU A 4 11.21 15.82 17.56
N ALA A 5 11.07 14.51 17.40
CA ALA A 5 10.48 13.94 16.19
C ALA A 5 9.08 14.51 16.01
N ASP A 6 8.77 15.01 14.81
CA ASP A 6 7.40 15.40 14.47
C ASP A 6 6.53 14.13 14.40
N ARG A 7 5.58 14.02 15.32
CA ARG A 7 4.68 12.86 15.43
C ARG A 7 3.24 13.17 15.05
N LEU A 8 2.93 14.41 14.68
CA LEU A 8 1.56 14.90 14.54
C LEU A 8 1.21 15.36 13.13
N SER A 9 2.19 15.85 12.36
CA SER A 9 1.89 16.42 11.03
C SER A 9 1.65 15.36 9.96
N ALA A 10 2.38 14.24 10.04
CA ALA A 10 2.25 13.14 9.08
C ALA A 10 1.19 12.12 9.54
N THR A 11 0.42 11.62 8.59
CA THR A 11 -0.62 10.61 8.84
C THR A 11 -0.62 9.54 7.78
N VAL A 12 -0.97 8.31 8.19
CA VAL A 12 -1.35 7.22 7.30
C VAL A 12 -2.87 7.01 7.38
N LEU A 13 -3.55 6.86 6.25
CA LEU A 13 -5.00 6.60 6.26
C LEU A 13 -5.27 5.11 6.34
N LEU A 14 -6.06 4.66 7.31
CA LEU A 14 -6.49 3.28 7.44
C LEU A 14 -7.96 3.11 7.05
N HIS A 15 -8.26 2.09 6.24
CA HIS A 15 -9.64 1.77 5.83
C HIS A 15 -9.90 0.26 5.91
N GLN A 16 -11.05 -0.15 6.44
CA GLN A 16 -11.42 -1.57 6.66
C GLN A 16 -10.41 -2.39 7.51
N VAL A 17 -9.52 -1.73 8.25
CA VAL A 17 -8.55 -2.39 9.11
C VAL A 17 -9.25 -2.94 10.34
N ARG A 18 -9.31 -4.27 10.47
CA ARG A 18 -9.90 -4.92 11.65
C ARG A 18 -8.88 -4.97 12.78
N VAL A 19 -9.42 -4.82 14.00
CA VAL A 19 -8.65 -4.79 15.24
C VAL A 19 -9.33 -5.65 16.30
N VAL A 20 -8.54 -6.22 17.21
CA VAL A 20 -9.02 -7.04 18.33
C VAL A 20 -8.83 -6.36 19.69
N GLY A 21 -8.07 -5.27 19.75
CA GLY A 21 -7.86 -4.50 20.97
C GLY A 21 -9.04 -3.58 21.33
N ASP A 22 -8.90 -2.92 22.48
CA ASP A 22 -9.86 -1.92 22.99
C ASP A 22 -9.14 -0.62 23.39
N GLY A 23 -8.04 -0.29 22.72
CA GLY A 23 -7.38 1.01 22.84
C GLY A 23 -8.18 2.12 22.15
N PRO A 24 -7.81 3.40 22.37
CA PRO A 24 -8.44 4.53 21.69
C PRO A 24 -8.39 4.42 20.16
N VAL A 25 -7.25 3.99 19.61
CA VAL A 25 -7.09 3.78 18.16
C VAL A 25 -7.91 2.58 17.68
N ASP A 26 -7.94 1.48 18.44
CA ASP A 26 -8.77 0.31 18.10
C ASP A 26 -10.25 0.68 17.98
N ARG A 27 -10.80 1.43 18.95
CA ARG A 27 -12.20 1.88 18.90
C ARG A 27 -12.47 2.78 17.70
N ARG A 28 -11.58 3.75 17.43
CA ARG A 28 -11.68 4.61 16.24
C ARG A 28 -11.73 3.79 14.95
N LEU A 29 -10.87 2.79 14.81
CA LEU A 29 -10.84 1.93 13.61
C LEU A 29 -12.08 1.05 13.50
N ARG A 30 -12.57 0.51 14.61
CA ARG A 30 -13.76 -0.36 14.66
C ARG A 30 -15.05 0.38 14.31
N ASP A 31 -15.19 1.62 14.78
CA ASP A 31 -16.42 2.40 14.63
C ASP A 31 -16.46 3.23 13.33
N ALA A 32 -15.33 3.34 12.63
CA ALA A 32 -15.22 4.17 11.44
C ALA A 32 -15.90 3.57 10.21
N THR A 33 -16.70 4.39 9.52
CA THR A 33 -17.31 4.07 8.22
C THR A 33 -16.52 4.66 7.04
N THR A 34 -15.52 5.49 7.31
CA THR A 34 -14.64 6.17 6.35
C THR A 34 -13.18 5.98 6.74
N PRO A 35 -12.21 6.24 5.84
CA PRO A 35 -10.79 6.18 6.20
C PRO A 35 -10.45 7.01 7.44
N VAL A 36 -9.61 6.47 8.32
CA VAL A 36 -9.17 7.10 9.56
C VAL A 36 -7.72 7.53 9.41
N ALA A 37 -7.46 8.82 9.59
CA ALA A 37 -6.09 9.33 9.65
C ALA A 37 -5.44 8.96 11.00
N ILE A 38 -4.32 8.24 10.94
CA ILE A 38 -3.54 7.81 12.09
C ILE A 38 -2.21 8.55 12.08
N THR A 39 -1.88 9.20 13.19
CA THR A 39 -0.60 9.90 13.37
C THR A 39 0.49 8.96 13.89
N LEU A 40 1.75 9.38 13.81
CA LEU A 40 2.83 8.65 14.48
C LEU A 40 2.66 8.65 16.01
N LEU A 41 2.06 9.69 16.60
CA LEU A 41 1.76 9.71 18.04
C LEU A 41 0.75 8.61 18.40
N ASP A 42 -0.32 8.46 17.60
CA ASP A 42 -1.32 7.40 17.78
C ASP A 42 -0.64 6.02 17.82
N LEU A 43 0.18 5.70 16.81
CA LEU A 43 0.87 4.40 16.69
C LEU A 43 1.85 4.10 17.82
N THR A 44 2.32 5.12 18.54
CA THR A 44 3.42 4.96 19.50
C THR A 44 2.97 5.08 20.94
N VAL A 45 1.87 5.78 21.20
CA VAL A 45 1.26 5.89 22.53
C VAL A 45 0.11 4.88 22.69
N HIS A 46 -0.66 4.66 21.62
CA HIS A 46 -1.82 3.78 21.61
C HIS A 46 -1.83 2.89 20.35
N PRO A 47 -0.77 2.08 20.11
CA PRO A 47 -0.73 1.19 18.96
C PRO A 47 -1.97 0.29 18.92
N PRO A 48 -2.68 0.19 17.79
CA PRO A 48 -3.79 -0.74 17.66
C PRO A 48 -3.30 -2.19 17.71
N THR A 49 -4.16 -3.08 18.20
CA THR A 49 -3.96 -4.53 18.08
C THR A 49 -4.71 -5.02 16.86
N LEU A 50 -3.99 -5.20 15.76
CA LEU A 50 -4.51 -5.63 14.46
C LEU A 50 -5.04 -7.07 14.55
N ALA A 51 -6.16 -7.34 13.88
CA ALA A 51 -6.64 -8.71 13.72
C ALA A 51 -5.84 -9.46 12.64
N PRO A 52 -5.82 -10.81 12.64
CA PRO A 52 -5.26 -11.59 11.55
C PRO A 52 -5.95 -11.25 10.22
N GLN A 53 -5.20 -10.64 9.30
CA GLN A 53 -5.67 -10.18 7.99
C GLN A 53 -4.48 -9.91 7.06
N VAL A 54 -4.77 -9.53 5.82
CA VAL A 54 -3.80 -8.92 4.91
C VAL A 54 -4.04 -7.42 4.89
N LEU A 55 -2.98 -6.63 5.09
CA LEU A 55 -3.02 -5.17 4.98
C LEU A 55 -2.41 -4.74 3.64
N THR A 56 -3.23 -4.14 2.78
CA THR A 56 -2.83 -3.64 1.47
C THR A 56 -2.39 -2.18 1.56
N VAL A 57 -1.10 -1.95 1.34
CA VAL A 57 -0.47 -0.63 1.41
C VAL A 57 -0.49 0.00 0.02
N VAL A 58 -0.94 1.25 -0.07
CA VAL A 58 -1.06 2.02 -1.30
C VAL A 58 -0.53 3.44 -1.08
N GLU A 59 -0.15 4.14 -2.15
CA GLU A 59 0.39 5.50 -2.05
C GLU A 59 -0.67 6.57 -2.28
N ASN A 60 -1.58 6.38 -3.25
CA ASN A 60 -2.55 7.40 -3.66
C ASN A 60 -3.90 7.25 -2.92
N PRO A 61 -4.42 8.30 -2.23
CA PRO A 61 -5.74 8.27 -1.62
C PRO A 61 -6.91 7.99 -2.59
N SER A 62 -6.74 8.25 -3.89
CA SER A 62 -7.73 7.91 -4.92
C SER A 62 -8.09 6.42 -4.93
N VAL A 63 -7.14 5.56 -4.54
CA VAL A 63 -7.36 4.10 -4.42
C VAL A 63 -8.36 3.80 -3.31
N LEU A 64 -8.32 4.54 -2.20
CA LEU A 64 -9.27 4.35 -1.10
C LEU A 64 -10.67 4.80 -1.54
N GLU A 65 -10.77 5.88 -2.31
CA GLU A 65 -12.06 6.27 -2.90
C GLU A 65 -12.61 5.20 -3.84
N ALA A 66 -11.76 4.62 -4.69
CA ALA A 66 -12.15 3.52 -5.57
C ALA A 66 -12.61 2.31 -4.75
N ALA A 67 -11.83 1.89 -3.75
CA ALA A 67 -12.19 0.79 -2.84
C ALA A 67 -13.55 1.03 -2.17
N MET A 68 -13.83 2.25 -1.71
CA MET A 68 -15.12 2.63 -1.13
C MET A 68 -16.27 2.55 -2.15
N ARG A 69 -16.08 3.05 -3.38
CA ARG A 69 -17.08 2.97 -4.46
C ARG A 69 -17.39 1.52 -4.82
N HIS A 70 -16.38 0.65 -4.84
CA HIS A 70 -16.50 -0.77 -5.10
C HIS A 70 -16.92 -1.60 -3.88
N ARG A 71 -17.08 -0.98 -2.70
CA ARG A 71 -17.36 -1.65 -1.42
C ARG A 71 -16.40 -2.81 -1.15
N SER A 72 -15.12 -2.60 -1.46
CA SER A 72 -14.07 -3.60 -1.26
C SER A 72 -13.98 -3.98 0.24
N PRO A 73 -13.90 -5.28 0.56
CA PRO A 73 -13.71 -5.74 1.95
C PRO A 73 -12.24 -5.69 2.40
N LEU A 74 -11.31 -5.39 1.50
CA LEU A 74 -9.87 -5.43 1.77
C LEU A 74 -9.46 -4.33 2.74
N ALA A 75 -8.53 -4.64 3.66
CA ALA A 75 -7.94 -3.66 4.56
C ALA A 75 -6.86 -2.85 3.83
N PHE A 76 -6.92 -1.53 3.92
CA PHE A 76 -5.98 -0.60 3.27
C PHE A 76 -5.23 0.27 4.26
N ALA A 77 -3.97 0.55 3.93
CA ALA A 77 -3.17 1.64 4.50
C ALA A 77 -2.67 2.54 3.36
N CYS A 78 -2.98 3.84 3.41
CA CYS A 78 -2.55 4.81 2.40
C CYS A 78 -1.46 5.72 2.96
N THR A 79 -0.27 5.66 2.36
CA THR A 79 0.90 6.47 2.78
C THR A 79 0.83 7.92 2.26
N SER A 80 -0.03 8.20 1.27
CA SER A 80 -0.22 9.54 0.69
C SER A 80 1.08 10.11 0.11
N GLY A 81 1.87 9.26 -0.55
CA GLY A 81 3.16 9.58 -1.16
C GLY A 81 4.33 8.81 -0.54
N HIS A 82 5.48 9.49 -0.44
CA HIS A 82 6.73 8.91 0.05
C HIS A 82 6.61 8.39 1.48
N LEU A 83 7.26 7.27 1.76
CA LEU A 83 7.34 6.69 3.10
C LEU A 83 7.98 7.67 4.10
N GLY A 84 7.21 8.01 5.12
CA GLY A 84 7.66 8.75 6.29
C GLY A 84 7.72 7.87 7.54
N SER A 85 8.05 8.51 8.67
CA SER A 85 8.17 7.84 9.96
C SER A 85 6.87 7.16 10.42
N VAL A 86 5.70 7.72 10.08
CA VAL A 86 4.39 7.13 10.40
C VAL A 86 4.15 5.84 9.62
N ASP A 87 4.52 5.80 8.33
CA ASP A 87 4.36 4.62 7.49
C ASP A 87 5.28 3.51 7.95
N HIS A 88 6.56 3.83 8.19
CA HIS A 88 7.52 2.88 8.74
C HIS A 88 7.07 2.30 10.09
N ALA A 89 6.49 3.13 10.97
CA ALA A 89 5.95 2.67 12.25
C ALA A 89 4.75 1.73 12.07
N LEU A 90 3.83 2.03 11.13
CA LEU A 90 2.68 1.16 10.85
C LEU A 90 3.13 -0.17 10.24
N LEU A 91 4.03 -0.14 9.26
CA LEU A 91 4.52 -1.34 8.58
C LEU A 91 5.27 -2.25 9.55
N GLN A 92 6.12 -1.68 10.43
CA GLN A 92 6.78 -2.45 11.47
C GLN A 92 5.78 -3.03 12.46
N LEU A 93 4.78 -2.25 12.90
CA LEU A 93 3.72 -2.74 13.79
C LEU A 93 2.97 -3.93 13.18
N ALA A 94 2.66 -3.89 11.87
CA ALA A 94 2.03 -4.98 11.16
C ALA A 94 2.90 -6.25 11.15
N VAL A 95 4.19 -6.11 10.84
CA VAL A 95 5.16 -7.22 10.88
C VAL A 95 5.27 -7.82 12.28
N ASP A 96 5.42 -6.97 13.31
CA ASP A 96 5.55 -7.42 14.70
C ASP A 96 4.32 -8.17 15.19
N GLN A 97 3.13 -7.85 14.66
CA GLN A 97 1.86 -8.53 14.97
C GLN A 97 1.54 -9.68 14.00
N GLY A 98 2.43 -10.02 13.06
CA GLY A 98 2.23 -11.12 12.11
C GLY A 98 1.15 -10.86 11.05
N VAL A 99 0.82 -9.59 10.78
CA VAL A 99 -0.11 -9.19 9.71
C VAL A 99 0.65 -9.18 8.39
N ALA A 100 0.17 -9.94 7.41
CA ALA A 100 0.78 -9.99 6.09
C ALA A 100 0.57 -8.67 5.34
N LEU A 101 1.60 -8.22 4.64
CA LEU A 101 1.58 -6.97 3.87
C LEU A 101 1.49 -7.26 2.37
N ARG A 102 0.61 -6.51 1.69
CA ARG A 102 0.64 -6.30 0.24
C ARG A 102 1.05 -4.86 0.00
N TYR A 103 1.75 -4.59 -1.09
CA TYR A 103 2.09 -3.23 -1.50
C TYR A 103 1.79 -3.02 -2.98
N ALA A 104 1.15 -1.91 -3.29
CA ALA A 104 1.05 -1.36 -4.63
C ALA A 104 1.47 0.11 -4.59
N GLY A 105 2.23 0.53 -5.58
CA GLY A 105 2.61 1.91 -5.83
C GLY A 105 2.39 2.26 -7.29
N ASP A 106 2.78 3.47 -7.69
CA ASP A 106 2.82 3.83 -9.10
C ASP A 106 3.86 2.97 -9.84
N LEU A 107 3.55 2.59 -11.08
CA LEU A 107 4.50 1.99 -12.01
C LEU A 107 5.32 3.10 -12.67
N ASP A 108 6.15 3.74 -11.85
CA ASP A 108 7.16 4.71 -12.21
C ASP A 108 8.49 4.41 -11.49
N GLY A 109 9.55 5.19 -11.73
CA GLY A 109 10.85 4.98 -11.10
C GLY A 109 10.82 5.05 -9.57
N PRO A 110 10.32 6.16 -8.97
CA PRO A 110 10.18 6.29 -7.51
C PRO A 110 9.32 5.21 -6.85
N GLY A 111 8.13 4.92 -7.39
CA GLY A 111 7.18 3.93 -6.87
C GLY A 111 7.77 2.52 -6.91
N LEU A 112 8.44 2.13 -7.99
CA LEU A 112 9.15 0.84 -8.05
C LEU A 112 10.29 0.73 -7.03
N ARG A 113 11.00 1.84 -6.75
CA ARG A 113 12.04 1.86 -5.72
C ARG A 113 11.45 1.72 -4.32
N ILE A 114 10.34 2.41 -4.03
CA ILE A 114 9.63 2.29 -2.75
C ILE A 114 9.10 0.85 -2.60
N ALA A 115 8.49 0.28 -3.64
CA ALA A 115 8.04 -1.11 -3.67
C ALA A 115 9.15 -2.08 -3.27
N GLY A 116 10.34 -1.96 -3.89
CA GLY A 116 11.50 -2.76 -3.55
C GLY A 116 11.95 -2.59 -2.10
N GLN A 117 11.93 -1.36 -1.57
CA GLN A 117 12.23 -1.08 -0.17
C GLN A 117 11.21 -1.74 0.77
N VAL A 118 9.92 -1.62 0.51
CA VAL A 118 8.86 -2.19 1.35
C VAL A 118 8.90 -3.72 1.32
N ALA A 119 9.06 -4.32 0.15
CA ALA A 119 9.19 -5.77 -0.01
C ALA A 119 10.42 -6.31 0.75
N THR A 120 11.57 -5.65 0.60
CA THR A 120 12.82 -6.10 1.25
C THR A 120 12.81 -5.88 2.76
N THR A 121 12.27 -4.76 3.24
CA THR A 121 12.33 -4.38 4.66
C THR A 121 11.23 -5.05 5.48
N TYR A 122 10.02 -5.17 4.91
CA TYR A 122 8.83 -5.60 5.62
C TYR A 122 8.22 -6.89 5.09
N GLY A 123 8.81 -7.51 4.07
CA GLY A 123 8.32 -8.76 3.49
C GLY A 123 7.00 -8.61 2.73
N ALA A 124 6.66 -7.40 2.27
CA ALA A 124 5.41 -7.19 1.55
C ALA A 124 5.42 -7.87 0.18
N THR A 125 4.28 -8.46 -0.20
CA THR A 125 4.07 -8.96 -1.56
C THR A 125 3.65 -7.81 -2.47
N LEU A 126 4.37 -7.62 -3.59
CA LEU A 126 4.00 -6.61 -4.58
C LEU A 126 2.76 -7.07 -5.36
N VAL A 127 1.77 -6.20 -5.51
CA VAL A 127 0.53 -6.49 -6.23
C VAL A 127 0.22 -5.38 -7.22
N ALA A 128 -0.37 -5.74 -8.37
CA ALA A 128 -0.66 -4.82 -9.46
C ALA A 128 0.56 -4.03 -9.98
N MET A 129 1.79 -4.53 -9.75
CA MET A 129 3.06 -3.91 -10.18
C MET A 129 3.87 -4.88 -11.04
N SER A 130 3.28 -5.41 -12.12
CA SER A 130 3.88 -6.44 -12.98
C SER A 130 3.91 -6.05 -14.46
N ALA A 131 4.68 -6.79 -15.24
CA ALA A 131 4.72 -6.63 -16.70
C ALA A 131 3.33 -6.79 -17.34
N ASP A 132 2.50 -7.69 -16.79
CA ASP A 132 1.15 -7.92 -17.30
C ASP A 132 0.22 -6.74 -17.05
N ILE A 133 0.39 -6.04 -15.93
CA ILE A 133 -0.34 -4.80 -15.66
C ILE A 133 0.06 -3.70 -16.62
N VAL A 134 1.36 -3.54 -16.88
CA VAL A 134 1.85 -2.56 -17.87
C VAL A 134 1.27 -2.86 -19.25
N ARG A 135 1.25 -4.14 -19.68
CA ARG A 135 0.64 -4.55 -20.95
C ARG A 135 -0.87 -4.32 -20.97
N HIS A 136 -1.56 -4.62 -19.88
CA HIS A 136 -3.00 -4.45 -19.76
C HIS A 136 -3.42 -2.97 -19.76
N ALA A 137 -2.58 -2.09 -19.20
CA ALA A 137 -2.80 -0.65 -19.23
C ALA A 137 -2.69 -0.05 -20.66
N GLY A 138 -2.00 -0.73 -21.57
CA GLY A 138 -1.99 -0.42 -23.00
C GLY A 138 -0.93 0.59 -23.41
N VAL A 139 -1.15 1.24 -24.57
CA VAL A 139 -0.13 2.03 -25.29
C VAL A 139 0.02 3.47 -24.75
N GLU A 140 -1.04 4.04 -24.17
CA GLU A 140 -1.02 5.39 -23.60
C GLU A 140 -1.72 5.43 -22.24
N PRO A 141 -1.22 4.70 -21.24
CA PRO A 141 -1.81 4.66 -19.89
C PRO A 141 -1.69 6.00 -19.16
N SER A 142 -0.77 6.86 -19.62
CA SER A 142 -0.63 8.25 -19.18
C SER A 142 0.08 9.10 -20.23
N ALA A 143 0.00 10.43 -20.09
CA ALA A 143 0.75 11.37 -20.91
C ALA A 143 2.23 11.52 -20.47
N VAL A 144 2.62 10.91 -19.35
CA VAL A 144 3.94 11.12 -18.73
C VAL A 144 4.89 10.02 -19.17
N PRO A 145 6.06 10.36 -19.74
CA PRO A 145 7.06 9.37 -20.12
C PRO A 145 7.65 8.70 -18.88
N PHE A 146 7.90 7.40 -18.95
CA PHE A 146 8.58 6.68 -17.86
C PHE A 146 10.05 7.11 -17.71
N GLY A 147 10.68 7.47 -18.84
CA GLY A 147 12.14 7.58 -18.92
C GLY A 147 12.78 6.21 -19.15
N GLU A 148 14.08 6.11 -18.87
CA GLU A 148 14.83 4.87 -19.05
C GLU A 148 14.58 3.93 -17.85
N PRO A 149 14.06 2.71 -18.07
CA PRO A 149 13.84 1.74 -17.00
C PRO A 149 15.16 1.30 -16.36
N ALA A 150 15.21 1.29 -15.03
CA ALA A 150 16.43 0.92 -14.32
C ALA A 150 16.80 -0.56 -14.50
N ASP A 151 18.11 -0.84 -14.51
CA ASP A 151 18.64 -2.20 -14.77
C ASP A 151 18.35 -3.23 -13.68
N TRP A 152 18.00 -2.79 -12.47
CA TRP A 152 17.66 -3.69 -11.36
C TRP A 152 16.22 -4.22 -11.42
N LEU A 153 15.40 -3.72 -12.35
CA LEU A 153 14.04 -4.20 -12.55
C LEU A 153 14.03 -5.62 -13.11
N ASP A 154 12.98 -6.38 -12.79
CA ASP A 154 12.72 -7.65 -13.44
C ASP A 154 12.76 -7.48 -14.99
N PRO A 155 13.46 -8.36 -15.73
CA PRO A 155 13.62 -8.19 -17.17
C PRO A 155 12.30 -8.09 -17.94
N GLY A 156 11.28 -8.83 -17.54
CA GLY A 156 9.97 -8.82 -18.20
C GLY A 156 9.21 -7.52 -17.92
N LEU A 157 9.27 -7.02 -16.68
CA LEU A 157 8.72 -5.70 -16.34
C LEU A 157 9.46 -4.59 -17.08
N ARG A 158 10.80 -4.65 -17.13
CA ARG A 158 11.64 -3.68 -17.83
C ARG A 158 11.31 -3.60 -19.31
N GLU A 159 11.13 -4.75 -19.97
CA GLU A 159 10.72 -4.83 -21.38
C GLU A 159 9.32 -4.24 -21.60
N ALA A 160 8.35 -4.58 -20.75
CA ALA A 160 7.00 -4.05 -20.87
C ALA A 160 6.97 -2.52 -20.72
N ILE A 161 7.73 -1.97 -19.76
CA ILE A 161 7.87 -0.52 -19.58
C ILE A 161 8.57 0.10 -20.78
N ALA A 162 9.64 -0.49 -21.32
CA ALA A 162 10.34 0.04 -22.48
C ALA A 162 9.46 0.08 -23.74
N LEU A 163 8.58 -0.92 -23.92
CA LEU A 163 7.63 -0.97 -25.03
C LEU A 163 6.50 0.05 -24.88
N SER A 164 5.95 0.22 -23.67
CA SER A 164 4.91 1.21 -23.40
C SER A 164 5.47 2.65 -23.41
N GLY A 165 6.65 2.85 -22.82
CA GLY A 165 7.33 4.13 -22.68
C GLY A 165 6.67 5.12 -21.71
N ARG A 166 5.60 4.70 -21.00
CA ARG A 166 4.76 5.54 -20.15
C ARG A 166 4.66 4.99 -18.74
N ILE A 167 4.45 5.89 -17.77
CA ILE A 167 4.11 5.49 -16.40
C ILE A 167 2.66 5.02 -16.33
N VAL A 168 2.36 4.12 -15.38
CA VAL A 168 0.99 3.71 -15.06
C VAL A 168 0.71 4.10 -13.61
N TYR A 169 -0.26 5.00 -13.42
CA TYR A 169 -0.65 5.46 -12.09
C TYR A 169 -1.54 4.43 -11.37
N GLN A 170 -1.55 4.47 -10.03
CA GLN A 170 -2.36 3.57 -9.21
C GLN A 170 -3.87 3.66 -9.50
N GLU A 171 -4.38 4.83 -9.86
CA GLU A 171 -5.78 5.04 -10.22
C GLU A 171 -6.18 4.50 -11.60
N HIS A 172 -5.23 3.98 -12.39
CA HIS A 172 -5.55 3.40 -13.69
C HIS A 172 -6.41 2.14 -13.55
N ASP A 173 -7.44 1.97 -14.39
CA ASP A 173 -8.41 0.86 -14.29
C ASP A 173 -7.74 -0.53 -14.27
N ALA A 174 -6.70 -0.71 -15.08
CA ALA A 174 -5.89 -1.93 -15.08
C ALA A 174 -5.27 -2.26 -13.72
N VAL A 175 -4.78 -1.24 -12.99
CA VAL A 175 -4.18 -1.39 -11.67
C VAL A 175 -5.27 -1.62 -10.62
N LEU A 176 -6.33 -0.79 -10.63
CA LEU A 176 -7.44 -0.91 -9.70
C LEU A 176 -8.16 -2.26 -9.82
N GLY A 177 -8.36 -2.76 -11.04
CA GLY A 177 -8.99 -4.05 -11.29
C GLY A 177 -8.25 -5.20 -10.61
N GLU A 178 -6.92 -5.25 -10.74
CA GLU A 178 -6.10 -6.26 -10.07
C GLU A 178 -6.02 -6.01 -8.55
N LEU A 179 -5.77 -4.76 -8.15
CA LEU A 179 -5.53 -4.38 -6.76
C LEU A 179 -6.74 -4.69 -5.86
N LEU A 180 -7.94 -4.38 -6.35
CA LEU A 180 -9.20 -4.54 -5.63
C LEU A 180 -9.78 -5.96 -5.73
N THR A 181 -9.16 -6.86 -6.51
CA THR A 181 -9.59 -8.25 -6.58
C THR A 181 -9.32 -8.93 -5.24
N ASP A 182 -10.36 -9.58 -4.72
CA ASP A 182 -10.29 -10.34 -3.48
C ASP A 182 -9.43 -11.59 -3.70
N GLN A 183 -8.36 -11.73 -2.93
CA GLN A 183 -7.50 -12.91 -2.99
C GLN A 183 -7.90 -13.83 -1.83
N PRO A 184 -8.19 -15.13 -2.08
CA PRO A 184 -8.63 -16.03 -1.02
C PRO A 184 -7.57 -16.15 0.08
N ASP A 185 -8.03 -16.18 1.33
CA ASP A 185 -7.22 -16.26 2.55
C ASP A 185 -6.06 -17.26 2.45
N LEU A 186 -4.84 -16.81 2.75
CA LEU A 186 -3.63 -17.64 2.87
C LEU A 186 -3.69 -18.70 4.00
N HIS A 187 -4.83 -18.89 4.66
CA HIS A 187 -4.97 -19.78 5.83
C HIS A 187 -5.40 -21.23 5.50
N LYS A 188 -5.31 -21.69 4.25
CA LYS A 188 -5.75 -23.06 3.89
C LYS A 188 -4.69 -24.17 3.93
N HIS A 189 -3.52 -23.98 4.53
CA HIS A 189 -2.56 -25.08 4.70
C HIS A 189 -1.94 -25.12 6.10
N SER A 190 -2.67 -25.73 7.02
CA SER A 190 -2.13 -26.60 8.06
C SER A 190 -3.25 -27.51 8.55
N THR A 191 -3.33 -28.68 7.92
CA THR A 191 -3.96 -29.87 8.48
C THR A 191 -2.92 -30.61 9.30
#